data_AF-A0A3P6BYL7-F1
#
_entry.id   AF-A0A3P6BYL7-F1
#
_cell.length_a   1.000
_cell.length_b   1.000
_cell.length_c   1.000
_cell.angle_alpha   90.00
_cell.angle_beta   90.00
_cell.angle_gamma   90.00
#
_symmetry.space_group_name_H-M   'P 1'
#
loop_
_entity.id
_entity.type
_entity.pdbx_description
1 polymer ?
#
loop_
_entity_poly.entity_id
_entity_poly.type
_entity_poly.pdbx_seq_one_letter_code
_entity_poly.pdbx_strand_id
1 'polypeptide(L)'
;MGTFRYTNLSEEWSPDILARFPWIAWFIWKARNEKIFNGKQILPPDTVLHATQEEKNWRVAQIIASQEVTGENQHATDGNMENESPYPRCQVDASWVTNSTVSGGGFVLELAPGTHTYGSIGMDRTISPMHAELPPCYKQ
;
A
#
# COMPACT_ATOMS: atom_id res chain seq x y z
N MET A 1 18.45 -5.28 55.49
CA MET A 1 17.38 -4.67 54.68
C MET A 1 18.02 -3.89 53.54
N GLY A 2 18.09 -4.46 52.35
CA GLY A 2 18.52 -3.74 51.14
C GLY A 2 17.32 -3.64 50.21
N THR A 3 16.67 -2.48 50.18
CA THR A 3 15.59 -2.19 49.24
C THR A 3 16.16 -2.01 47.84
N PHE A 4 15.96 -3.01 46.97
CA PHE A 4 16.13 -2.88 45.53
C PHE A 4 15.10 -1.87 45.01
N ARG A 5 15.57 -0.73 44.51
CA ARG A 5 14.74 0.21 43.76
C ARG A 5 14.68 -0.28 42.32
N TYR A 6 13.50 -0.69 41.87
CA TYR A 6 13.23 -0.86 40.45
C TYR A 6 13.22 0.54 39.82
N THR A 7 14.27 0.88 39.07
CA THR A 7 14.22 2.03 38.17
C THR A 7 13.36 1.65 36.98
N ASN A 8 12.21 2.32 36.83
CA ASN A 8 11.39 2.26 35.62
C ASN A 8 12.26 2.58 34.40
N LEU A 9 12.51 1.59 33.56
CA LEU A 9 13.01 1.77 32.19
C LEU A 9 11.79 1.84 31.27
N SER A 10 11.06 2.96 31.30
CA SER A 10 10.23 3.31 30.15
C SER A 10 11.15 3.97 29.12
N GLU A 11 11.86 3.14 28.36
CA GLU A 11 12.63 3.57 27.20
C GLU A 11 11.62 3.95 26.11
N GLU A 12 11.16 5.19 26.18
CA GLU A 12 10.22 5.76 25.21
C GLU A 12 10.98 5.98 23.90
N TRP A 13 10.74 5.11 22.92
CA TRP A 13 11.35 5.22 21.60
C TRP A 13 10.99 6.58 20.99
N SER A 14 12.00 7.30 20.49
CA SER A 14 11.74 8.56 19.77
C SER A 14 10.74 8.33 18.64
N PRO A 15 9.73 9.20 18.47
CA PRO A 15 8.71 9.06 17.42
C PRO A 15 9.32 8.99 16.01
N ASP A 16 10.51 9.56 15.82
CA ASP A 16 11.24 9.48 14.55
C ASP A 16 11.73 8.06 14.22
N ILE A 17 12.08 7.27 15.25
CA ILE A 17 12.49 5.87 15.08
C ILE A 17 11.26 5.03 14.69
N LEU A 18 10.13 5.27 15.36
CA LEU A 18 8.88 4.58 15.05
C LEU A 18 8.41 4.88 13.62
N ALA A 19 8.51 6.13 13.16
CA ALA A 19 8.18 6.52 11.80
C ALA A 19 9.06 5.83 10.75
N ARG A 20 10.33 5.55 11.09
CA ARG A 20 11.31 4.95 10.17
C ARG A 20 11.30 3.43 10.15
N PHE A 21 10.84 2.80 11.23
CA PHE A 21 10.76 1.34 11.35
C PHE A 21 10.10 0.63 10.14
N PRO A 22 8.90 1.04 9.67
CA PRO A 22 8.28 0.37 8.52
C PRO A 22 9.12 0.47 7.24
N TRP A 23 9.79 1.60 7.02
CA TRP A 23 10.70 1.78 5.89
C TRP A 23 11.92 0.86 5.98
N ILE A 24 12.50 0.72 7.18
CA ILE A 24 13.63 -0.20 7.40
C ILE A 24 13.20 -1.64 7.11
N ALA A 25 12.07 -2.09 7.65
CA ALA A 25 11.55 -3.43 7.41
C ALA A 25 11.31 -3.70 5.91
N TRP A 26 10.69 -2.73 5.22
CA TRP A 26 10.46 -2.80 3.77
C TRP A 26 11.75 -2.91 2.97
N PHE A 27 12.76 -2.09 3.28
CA PHE A 27 14.04 -2.10 2.56
C PHE A 27 14.88 -3.35 2.86
N ILE A 28 14.79 -3.92 4.07
CA ILE A 28 15.38 -5.23 4.37
C ILE A 28 14.75 -6.32 3.50
N TRP A 29 13.43 -6.32 3.38
CA TRP A 29 12.72 -7.26 2.52
C TRP A 29 13.13 -7.12 1.05
N LYS A 30 13.22 -5.89 0.53
CA LYS A 30 13.72 -5.62 -0.84
C LYS A 30 15.16 -6.09 -1.02
N ALA A 31 16.06 -5.78 -0.09
CA ALA A 31 17.46 -6.19 -0.16
C ALA A 31 17.63 -7.71 -0.17
N ARG A 32 16.80 -8.42 0.61
CA ARG A 32 16.75 -9.88 0.61
C ARG A 32 16.29 -10.42 -0.74
N ASN A 33 15.21 -9.87 -1.29
CA ASN A 33 14.68 -10.31 -2.59
C ASN A 33 15.66 -10.04 -3.72
N GLU A 34 16.27 -8.86 -3.75
CA GLU A 34 17.28 -8.48 -4.73
C GLU A 34 18.47 -9.45 -4.72
N LYS A 35 18.91 -9.88 -3.54
CA LYS A 35 19.96 -10.89 -3.39
C LYS A 35 19.53 -12.26 -3.91
N ILE A 36 18.29 -12.68 -3.66
CA ILE A 36 17.78 -14.00 -4.06
C ILE A 36 17.56 -14.08 -5.58
N PHE A 37 16.96 -13.04 -6.17
CA PHE A 37 16.56 -13.07 -7.58
C PHE A 37 17.67 -12.57 -8.52
N ASN A 38 18.43 -11.55 -8.11
CA ASN A 38 19.41 -10.90 -8.98
C ASN A 38 20.87 -11.10 -8.51
N GLY A 39 21.09 -11.82 -7.40
CA GLY A 39 22.43 -12.05 -6.84
C GLY A 39 23.12 -10.79 -6.30
N LYS A 40 22.44 -9.64 -6.30
CA LYS A 40 23.01 -8.36 -5.90
C LYS A 40 22.88 -8.18 -4.39
N GLN A 41 24.02 -8.00 -3.72
CA GLN A 41 24.06 -7.73 -2.29
C GLN A 41 23.98 -6.22 -2.03
N ILE A 42 22.94 -5.81 -1.32
CA ILE A 42 22.81 -4.44 -0.79
C ILE A 42 23.35 -4.44 0.64
N LEU A 43 24.17 -3.46 0.99
CA LEU A 43 24.78 -3.40 2.31
C LEU A 43 23.76 -2.91 3.36
N PRO A 44 23.85 -3.40 4.61
CA PRO A 44 23.02 -2.90 5.70
C PRO A 44 23.03 -1.37 5.89
N PRO A 45 24.17 -0.66 5.87
CA PRO A 45 24.17 0.80 5.96
C PRO A 45 23.40 1.48 4.82
N ASP A 46 23.52 0.98 3.59
CA ASP A 46 22.79 1.50 2.43
C ASP A 46 21.28 1.30 2.62
N THR A 47 20.88 0.16 3.17
CA THR A 47 19.47 -0.16 3.47
C THR A 47 18.86 0.86 4.44
N VAL A 48 19.59 1.20 5.51
CA VAL A 48 19.15 2.18 6.51
C VAL A 48 19.14 3.60 5.93
N LEU A 49 20.12 3.93 5.10
CA LEU A 49 20.19 5.23 4.42
C LEU A 49 18.99 5.40 3.47
N HIS A 50 18.69 4.40 2.64
CA HIS A 50 17.55 4.43 1.73
C HIS A 50 16.23 4.53 2.50
N ALA A 51 16.05 3.75 3.56
CA ALA A 51 14.86 3.84 4.40
C ALA A 51 14.70 5.24 5.03
N THR A 52 15.80 5.85 5.46
CA THR A 52 15.80 7.21 6.03
C THR A 52 15.44 8.26 4.99
N GLN A 53 15.98 8.15 3.78
CA GLN A 53 15.72 9.11 2.71
C GLN A 53 14.26 9.02 2.26
N GLU A 54 13.74 7.82 2.07
CA GLU A 54 12.35 7.62 1.66
C GLU A 54 11.35 8.07 2.73
N GLU A 55 11.62 7.83 4.02
CA GLU A 55 10.77 8.34 5.10
C GLU A 55 10.66 9.87 5.05
N LYS A 56 11.80 10.55 4.87
CA LYS A 56 11.83 12.02 4.74
C LYS A 56 11.10 12.49 3.49
N ASN A 57 11.36 11.87 2.34
CA ASN A 57 10.73 12.23 1.07
C ASN A 57 9.20 12.06 1.17
N TRP A 58 8.75 10.95 1.75
CA TRP A 58 7.33 10.70 2.00
C TRP A 58 6.72 11.76 2.91
N ARG A 59 7.39 12.10 4.02
CA ARG A 59 6.91 13.14 4.95
C ARG A 59 6.76 14.49 4.25
N VAL A 60 7.73 14.88 3.43
CA VAL A 60 7.66 16.13 2.66
C VAL A 60 6.52 16.09 1.63
N ALA A 61 6.34 14.97 0.92
CA ALA A 61 5.26 14.82 -0.05
C ALA A 61 3.86 14.96 0.59
N GLN A 62 3.68 14.46 1.82
CA GLN A 62 2.41 14.62 2.56
C GLN A 62 2.12 16.09 2.92
N ILE A 63 3.17 16.88 3.23
CA ILE A 63 3.03 18.31 3.52
C ILE A 63 2.65 19.08 2.25
N ILE A 64 3.31 18.79 1.12
CA ILE A 64 3.03 19.44 -0.17
C ILE A 64 1.59 19.13 -0.62
N ALA A 65 1.18 17.86 -0.55
CA ALA A 65 -0.19 17.45 -0.88
C ALA A 65 -1.25 18.16 -0.03
N SER A 66 -0.96 18.42 1.25
CA SER A 66 -1.86 19.16 2.14
C SER A 66 -1.93 20.66 1.78
N GLN A 67 -0.84 21.23 1.27
CA GLN A 67 -0.76 22.65 0.91
C GLN A 67 -1.45 22.96 -0.43
N GLU A 68 -1.40 22.05 -1.40
CA GLU A 68 -2.12 22.18 -2.67
C GLU A 68 -3.66 22.22 -2.46
N VAL A 69 -4.18 21.49 -1.47
CA VAL A 69 -5.59 21.54 -1.08
C VAL A 69 -5.99 22.91 -0.49
N THR A 70 -5.04 23.68 0.04
CA THR A 70 -5.30 24.98 0.69
C THR A 70 -5.13 26.17 -0.27
N GLY A 71 -4.61 25.95 -1.48
CA GLY A 71 -4.22 27.01 -2.43
C GLY A 71 -5.33 27.55 -3.34
N GLU A 72 -6.46 26.86 -3.49
CA GLU A 72 -7.61 27.34 -4.24
C GLU A 72 -8.91 27.26 -3.41
N ASN A 73 -9.57 28.41 -3.30
CA ASN A 73 -10.89 28.65 -2.73
C ASN A 73 -11.03 28.72 -1.20
N GLN A 74 -10.86 29.94 -0.70
CA GLN A 74 -11.57 30.40 0.49
C GLN A 74 -13.08 30.48 0.19
N HIS A 75 -13.77 29.37 0.30
CA HIS A 75 -15.20 29.39 0.58
C HIS A 75 -15.49 28.32 1.62
N ALA A 76 -15.77 28.80 2.84
CA ALA A 76 -16.15 27.97 3.96
C ALA A 76 -17.37 27.12 3.58
N THR A 77 -17.18 25.81 3.50
CA THR A 77 -18.26 24.86 3.80
C THR A 77 -17.64 23.72 4.60
N ASP A 78 -18.04 23.66 5.86
CA ASP A 78 -17.89 22.50 6.72
C ASP A 78 -18.59 21.32 6.01
N GLY A 79 -17.79 20.39 5.51
CA GLY A 79 -18.24 19.32 4.64
C GLY A 79 -17.15 18.29 4.52
N ASN A 80 -17.33 17.20 5.26
CA ASN A 80 -16.64 15.91 5.15
C ASN A 80 -15.94 15.76 3.78
N MET A 81 -14.61 15.88 3.78
CA MET A 81 -13.78 15.63 2.59
C MET A 81 -13.69 14.11 2.40
N GLU A 82 -14.85 13.46 2.23
CA GLU A 82 -14.92 12.14 1.65
C GLU A 82 -14.42 12.28 0.23
N ASN A 83 -13.30 11.64 -0.05
CA ASN A 83 -12.70 11.50 -1.36
C ASN A 83 -13.78 11.03 -2.35
N GLU A 84 -14.45 11.96 -3.04
CA GLU A 84 -15.28 11.65 -4.19
C GLU A 84 -14.33 11.19 -5.30
N SER A 85 -13.96 9.90 -5.23
CA SER A 85 -13.25 9.22 -6.30
C SER A 85 -14.07 9.45 -7.58
N PRO A 86 -13.46 9.94 -8.67
CA PRO A 86 -14.18 10.15 -9.91
C PRO A 86 -14.80 8.81 -10.37
N TYR A 87 -16.08 8.85 -10.69
CA TYR A 87 -16.83 7.71 -11.24
C TYR A 87 -16.57 7.59 -12.75
N PRO A 88 -16.58 6.38 -13.34
CA PRO A 88 -16.84 5.09 -12.71
C PRO A 88 -15.64 4.51 -11.95
N ARG A 89 -15.90 3.88 -10.80
CA ARG A 89 -14.91 3.09 -10.05
C ARG A 89 -15.15 1.61 -10.31
N CYS A 90 -14.11 0.90 -10.72
CA CYS A 90 -14.15 -0.55 -10.88
C CYS A 90 -13.09 -1.21 -9.98
N GLN A 91 -13.53 -2.12 -9.12
CA GLN A 91 -12.66 -2.99 -8.35
C GLN A 91 -12.77 -4.40 -8.92
N VAL A 92 -11.63 -5.03 -9.17
CA VAL A 92 -11.56 -6.39 -9.71
C VAL A 92 -10.68 -7.23 -8.80
N ASP A 93 -11.04 -8.50 -8.64
CA ASP A 93 -10.24 -9.49 -7.92
C ASP A 93 -10.36 -10.84 -8.64
N ALA A 94 -9.28 -11.61 -8.65
CA ALA A 94 -9.26 -12.90 -9.32
C ALA A 94 -8.86 -14.04 -8.39
N SER A 95 -9.47 -15.20 -8.60
CA SER A 95 -9.13 -16.44 -7.93
C SER A 95 -8.44 -17.39 -8.90
N TRP A 96 -7.35 -17.98 -8.43
CA TRP A 96 -6.56 -18.93 -9.18
C TRP A 96 -6.19 -20.11 -8.30
N VAL A 97 -6.24 -21.32 -8.86
CA VAL A 97 -5.78 -22.53 -8.18
C VAL A 97 -5.05 -23.45 -9.15
N THR A 98 -3.94 -24.03 -8.69
CA THR A 98 -3.00 -24.83 -9.49
C THR A 98 -3.65 -25.99 -10.24
N ASN A 99 -4.61 -26.66 -9.61
CA ASN A 99 -5.22 -27.90 -10.07
C ASN A 99 -6.63 -27.72 -10.66
N SER A 100 -7.03 -26.48 -10.99
CA SER A 100 -8.28 -26.19 -11.70
C SER A 100 -8.02 -25.92 -13.17
N THR A 101 -8.98 -26.26 -14.03
CA THR A 101 -9.00 -25.86 -15.44
C THR A 101 -9.60 -24.46 -15.64
N VAL A 102 -10.07 -23.84 -14.57
CA VAL A 102 -10.82 -22.57 -14.59
C VAL A 102 -10.25 -21.62 -13.54
N SER A 103 -10.13 -20.35 -13.91
CA SER A 103 -9.88 -19.23 -13.00
C SER A 103 -11.20 -18.47 -12.77
N GLY A 104 -11.41 -17.95 -11.58
CA GLY A 104 -12.56 -17.11 -11.27
C GLY A 104 -12.18 -15.64 -11.22
N GLY A 105 -13.09 -14.74 -11.55
CA GLY A 105 -12.94 -13.30 -11.38
C GLY A 105 -14.21 -12.68 -10.81
N GLY A 106 -14.06 -11.67 -9.98
CA GLY A 106 -15.15 -10.86 -9.44
C GLY A 106 -14.89 -9.38 -9.70
N PHE A 107 -15.96 -8.61 -9.86
CA PHE A 107 -15.84 -7.17 -9.95
C PHE A 107 -16.99 -6.44 -9.24
N VAL A 108 -16.68 -5.23 -8.80
CA VAL A 108 -17.63 -4.23 -8.30
C VAL A 108 -17.46 -2.97 -9.14
N LEU A 109 -18.51 -2.60 -9.87
CA LEU A 109 -18.58 -1.38 -10.66
C LEU A 109 -19.50 -0.39 -9.97
N GLU A 110 -18.96 0.76 -9.64
CA GLU A 110 -19.68 1.89 -9.08
C GLU A 110 -19.75 2.98 -10.16
N LEU A 111 -20.93 3.21 -10.73
CA LEU A 111 -21.12 4.14 -11.84
C LEU A 111 -21.54 5.54 -11.37
N ALA A 112 -22.18 5.60 -10.19
CA ALA A 112 -22.63 6.81 -9.52
C ALA A 112 -22.71 6.50 -8.01
N PRO A 113 -22.71 7.52 -7.13
CA PRO A 113 -22.81 7.32 -5.69
C PRO A 113 -24.00 6.42 -5.32
N GLY A 114 -23.72 5.34 -4.59
CA GLY A 114 -24.74 4.39 -4.15
C GLY A 114 -25.22 3.39 -5.22
N THR A 115 -24.81 3.53 -6.49
CA THR A 115 -25.13 2.57 -7.56
C THR A 115 -23.99 1.58 -7.73
N HIS A 116 -24.14 0.39 -7.13
CA HIS A 116 -23.18 -0.69 -7.24
C HIS A 116 -23.71 -1.81 -8.13
N THR A 117 -22.90 -2.19 -9.13
CA THR A 117 -23.12 -3.38 -9.95
C THR A 117 -22.05 -4.40 -9.64
N TYR A 118 -22.46 -5.61 -9.31
CA TYR A 118 -21.55 -6.71 -9.00
C TYR A 118 -21.59 -7.71 -10.15
N GLY A 119 -20.46 -8.34 -10.41
CA GLY A 119 -20.41 -9.43 -11.36
C GLY A 119 -19.30 -10.41 -11.05
N SER A 120 -19.43 -11.61 -11.62
CA SER A 120 -18.43 -12.66 -11.56
C SER A 120 -18.25 -13.27 -12.94
N ILE A 121 -17.03 -13.65 -13.28
CA ILE A 121 -16.67 -14.30 -14.54
C ILE A 121 -15.88 -15.58 -14.26
N GLY A 122 -16.22 -16.64 -15.00
CA GLY A 122 -15.40 -17.84 -15.09
C GLY A 122 -14.58 -17.78 -16.37
N MET A 123 -13.29 -18.04 -16.29
CA MET A 123 -12.35 -17.95 -17.40
C MET A 123 -11.49 -19.22 -17.49
N ASP A 124 -11.01 -19.55 -18.68
CA ASP A 124 -10.03 -20.62 -18.83
C ASP A 124 -8.79 -20.35 -17.98
N ARG A 125 -8.15 -21.43 -17.51
CA ARG A 125 -7.01 -21.37 -16.60
C ARG A 125 -5.93 -20.41 -17.11
N THR A 126 -5.64 -19.40 -16.30
CA THR A 126 -4.51 -18.49 -16.53
C THR A 126 -3.19 -19.12 -16.08
N ILE A 127 -2.08 -18.70 -16.68
CA ILE A 127 -0.75 -19.35 -16.52
C ILE A 127 -0.23 -19.19 -15.08
N SER A 128 -0.62 -18.14 -14.37
CA SER A 128 -0.23 -17.86 -12.99
C SER A 128 -1.27 -16.98 -12.28
N PRO A 129 -1.24 -16.89 -10.94
CA PRO A 129 -2.11 -15.98 -10.18
C PRO A 129 -2.08 -14.55 -10.71
N MET A 130 -0.87 -14.02 -11.00
CA MET A 130 -0.70 -12.67 -11.56
C MET A 130 -1.42 -12.47 -12.91
N HIS A 131 -1.54 -13.51 -13.73
CA HIS A 131 -2.30 -13.43 -14.98
C HIS A 131 -3.82 -13.51 -14.75
N ALA A 132 -4.28 -14.05 -13.61
CA ALA A 132 -5.71 -14.05 -13.27
C ALA A 132 -6.20 -12.62 -12.97
N GLU A 133 -5.36 -11.78 -12.37
CA GLU A 133 -5.67 -10.38 -12.00
C GLU A 133 -5.88 -9.43 -13.20
N LEU A 134 -5.55 -9.86 -14.41
CA LEU A 134 -5.72 -9.09 -15.64
C LEU A 134 -6.83 -9.70 -16.50
N PRO A 135 -8.10 -9.68 -16.04
CA PRO A 135 -9.19 -10.17 -16.86
C PRO A 135 -9.31 -9.37 -18.17
N PRO A 136 -9.85 -9.96 -19.25
CA PRO A 136 -9.98 -9.35 -20.57
C PRO A 136 -11.08 -8.27 -20.57
N CYS A 137 -10.89 -7.19 -19.81
CA CYS A 137 -11.70 -5.98 -19.92
C CYS A 137 -11.34 -5.14 -21.17
N TYR A 138 -10.34 -5.55 -21.94
CA TYR A 138 -9.84 -4.84 -23.14
C TYR A 138 -10.42 -5.35 -24.47
N LYS A 139 -11.40 -6.26 -24.45
CA LYS A 139 -12.03 -6.79 -25.66
C LYS A 139 -13.54 -6.56 -25.63
N GLN A 140 -13.94 -5.31 -25.84
CA GLN A 140 -15.26 -4.97 -26.34
C GLN A 140 -15.12 -3.95 -27.47
#